data_AF-A0A7W4IU13-F1
#
_entry.id   AF-A0A7W4IU13-F1
#
_cell.length_a   1.000
_cell.length_b   1.000
_cell.length_c   1.000
_cell.angle_alpha   90.00
_cell.angle_beta   90.00
_cell.angle_gamma   90.00
#
_symmetry.space_group_name_H-M   'P 1'
#
loop_
_entity.id
_entity.type
_entity.pdbx_description
1 polymer ?
#
loop_
_entity_poly.entity_id
_entity_poly.type
_entity_poly.pdbx_seq_one_letter_code
_entity_poly.pdbx_strand_id
1 'polypeptide(L)'
;MTDTLRALRLYASPVFTRENPTLISAAIYLVITFSSLHHPSPGHAASLHDIGMFWWLAQQSLFSSLCCQYWRQVRSPLAPMFPRLIAAEYRAIHILLALGLLLLAVPAIVRGLPLLNVLALESLNLSLSTGSDLVGPKILRPRLRKVRTAIVFGLFVVFMIPTMQDLLMKAPWFVALGVLAVALPAALVELHHSPFAHPGDHGPALPATRPARRPPNPATRTLIHALMWQPPRLRAVPLPNGLASGAPLALLAQSAAILMLVTGFALLINMISTLHAPTWQDARDAATATLGQVTMFGAVALPHWMLSRRDWPFLLSLGPFGARADFAHALYRAHAGRAVLAGTILGLFTALAAILIGTVPVPRAIAAAPALAAVIVGGSYLPSLAMFSPLTNRPGFILLLSMLGSLAGLQIYADILFNKPPVPPLAWAVPVLAAAFALLMARLAPRALARADWPIEPPAL
;
A
#
# COMPACT_ATOMS: atom_id res chain seq x y z
N MET A 1 -13.34 -24.87 23.63
CA MET A 1 -14.27 -24.18 22.70
C MET A 1 -14.59 -22.76 23.17
N THR A 2 -14.86 -22.54 24.46
CA THR A 2 -15.04 -21.21 25.05
C THR A 2 -13.91 -20.22 24.73
N ASP A 3 -12.64 -20.66 24.84
CA ASP A 3 -11.48 -19.80 24.53
C ASP A 3 -11.36 -19.47 23.04
N THR A 4 -11.68 -20.43 22.15
CA THR A 4 -11.73 -20.20 20.70
C THR A 4 -12.83 -19.21 20.32
N LEU A 5 -13.99 -19.27 20.97
CA LEU A 5 -15.06 -18.29 20.78
C LEU A 5 -14.64 -16.90 21.27
N ARG A 6 -13.90 -16.80 22.38
CA ARG A 6 -13.33 -15.53 22.85
C ARG A 6 -12.31 -14.96 21.85
N ALA A 7 -11.42 -15.79 21.32
CA ALA A 7 -10.49 -15.41 20.27
C ALA A 7 -11.23 -14.92 19.01
N LEU A 8 -12.24 -15.65 18.53
CA LEU A 8 -13.09 -15.23 17.40
C LEU A 8 -13.78 -13.88 17.64
N ARG A 9 -14.24 -13.59 18.87
CA ARG A 9 -14.82 -12.29 19.22
C ARG A 9 -13.83 -11.14 19.06
N LEU A 10 -12.52 -11.37 19.18
CA LEU A 10 -11.51 -10.34 18.95
C LEU A 10 -11.44 -9.92 17.48
N TYR A 11 -11.72 -10.82 16.54
CA TYR A 11 -11.82 -10.48 15.11
C TYR A 11 -13.13 -9.77 14.75
N ALA A 12 -14.16 -9.89 15.57
CA ALA A 12 -15.37 -9.06 15.47
C ALA A 12 -15.27 -7.76 16.30
N SER A 13 -14.17 -7.56 17.02
CA SER A 13 -14.04 -6.42 17.93
C SER A 13 -13.84 -5.10 17.16
N PRO A 14 -14.26 -3.98 17.75
CA PRO A 14 -13.96 -2.66 17.19
C PRO A 14 -12.45 -2.38 17.06
N VAL A 15 -11.61 -3.07 17.83
CA VAL A 15 -10.15 -2.91 17.76
C VAL A 15 -9.63 -3.46 16.44
N PHE A 16 -10.09 -4.64 16.03
CA PHE A 16 -9.71 -5.23 14.75
C PHE A 16 -10.06 -4.32 13.57
N THR A 17 -11.26 -3.75 13.54
CA THR A 17 -11.68 -2.87 12.43
C THR A 17 -10.98 -1.52 12.44
N ARG A 18 -10.66 -0.96 13.61
CA ARG A 18 -10.03 0.37 13.75
C ARG A 18 -8.52 0.36 13.49
N GLU A 19 -7.83 -0.70 13.87
CA GLU A 19 -6.36 -0.78 13.85
C GLU A 19 -5.79 -1.57 12.67
N ASN A 20 -6.66 -2.10 11.82
CA ASN A 20 -6.28 -2.96 10.72
C ASN A 20 -6.65 -2.30 9.38
N PRO A 21 -5.76 -1.45 8.84
CA PRO A 21 -6.10 -0.62 7.70
C PRO A 21 -6.26 -1.43 6.40
N THR A 22 -5.67 -2.63 6.32
CA THR A 22 -5.87 -3.55 5.19
C THR A 22 -7.28 -4.15 5.15
N LEU A 23 -7.99 -4.23 6.28
CA LEU A 23 -9.39 -4.64 6.31
C LEU A 23 -10.26 -3.65 5.54
N ILE A 24 -9.99 -2.36 5.72
CA ILE A 24 -10.73 -1.29 5.02
C ILE A 24 -10.42 -1.35 3.53
N SER A 25 -9.16 -1.55 3.14
CA SER A 25 -8.81 -1.79 1.74
C SER A 25 -9.54 -2.99 1.15
N ALA A 26 -9.64 -4.10 1.89
CA ALA A 26 -10.41 -5.28 1.45
C ALA A 26 -11.88 -4.94 1.21
N ALA A 27 -12.52 -4.19 2.12
CA ALA A 27 -13.91 -3.77 1.97
C ALA A 27 -14.12 -2.90 0.72
N ILE A 28 -13.24 -1.93 0.45
CA ILE A 28 -13.31 -1.08 -0.75
C ILE A 28 -13.19 -1.94 -2.02
N TYR A 29 -12.18 -2.81 -2.09
CA TYR A 29 -11.98 -3.65 -3.27
C TYR A 29 -13.13 -4.62 -3.48
N LEU A 30 -13.73 -5.16 -2.41
CA LEU A 30 -14.95 -5.96 -2.50
C LEU A 30 -16.12 -5.16 -3.08
N VAL A 31 -16.35 -3.93 -2.62
CA VAL A 31 -17.40 -3.06 -3.17
C VAL A 31 -17.17 -2.83 -4.68
N ILE A 32 -15.93 -2.58 -5.09
CA ILE A 32 -15.58 -2.43 -6.51
C ILE A 32 -15.84 -3.74 -7.28
N THR A 33 -15.40 -4.88 -6.75
CA THR A 33 -15.65 -6.22 -7.33
C THR A 33 -17.15 -6.46 -7.52
N PHE A 34 -17.97 -6.21 -6.51
CA PHE A 34 -19.42 -6.37 -6.60
C PHE A 34 -20.06 -5.35 -7.56
N SER A 35 -19.58 -4.11 -7.61
CA SER A 35 -20.05 -3.13 -8.60
C SER A 35 -19.76 -3.59 -10.02
N SER A 36 -18.56 -4.09 -10.28
CA SER A 36 -18.17 -4.65 -11.59
C SER A 36 -18.96 -5.91 -11.95
N LEU A 37 -19.43 -6.68 -10.95
CA LEU A 37 -20.34 -7.80 -11.21
C LEU A 37 -21.66 -7.36 -11.82
N HIS A 38 -22.24 -6.25 -11.34
CA HIS A 38 -23.54 -5.72 -11.77
C HIS A 38 -23.47 -4.93 -13.08
N HIS A 39 -22.29 -4.44 -13.45
CA HIS A 39 -22.05 -3.70 -14.69
C HIS A 39 -20.94 -4.38 -15.52
N PRO A 40 -21.19 -5.60 -16.06
CA PRO A 40 -20.21 -6.30 -16.87
C PRO A 40 -19.86 -5.51 -18.14
N SER A 41 -18.60 -5.60 -18.56
CA SER A 41 -18.16 -4.99 -19.82
C SER A 41 -18.84 -5.70 -20.99
N PRO A 42 -19.39 -4.96 -21.98
CA PRO A 42 -19.99 -5.59 -23.15
C PRO A 42 -18.96 -6.41 -23.92
N GLY A 43 -19.28 -7.68 -24.22
CA GLY A 43 -18.49 -8.54 -25.12
C GLY A 43 -17.65 -9.65 -24.49
N HIS A 44 -17.59 -9.76 -23.15
CA HIS A 44 -16.86 -10.84 -22.49
C HIS A 44 -17.81 -11.88 -21.89
N ALA A 45 -17.81 -13.11 -22.42
CA ALA A 45 -18.45 -14.25 -21.77
C ALA A 45 -17.79 -14.52 -20.41
N ALA A 46 -18.57 -15.00 -19.43
CA ALA A 46 -18.18 -15.34 -18.05
C ALA A 46 -16.67 -15.56 -17.81
N SER A 47 -15.93 -14.48 -17.55
CA SER A 47 -14.49 -14.49 -17.26
C SER A 47 -14.18 -13.62 -16.04
N LEU A 48 -13.00 -13.82 -15.45
CA LEU A 48 -12.51 -12.96 -14.37
C LEU A 48 -12.00 -11.61 -14.90
N HIS A 49 -12.06 -11.34 -16.20
CA HIS A 49 -11.46 -10.13 -16.77
C HIS A 49 -11.96 -8.84 -16.09
N ASP A 50 -13.27 -8.75 -15.83
CA ASP A 50 -13.91 -7.56 -15.25
C ASP A 50 -13.62 -7.38 -13.74
N ILE A 51 -13.42 -8.48 -13.02
CA ILE A 51 -13.38 -8.49 -11.54
C ILE A 51 -12.01 -8.88 -10.98
N GLY A 52 -11.17 -9.54 -11.77
CA GLY A 52 -10.05 -10.35 -11.32
C GLY A 52 -8.98 -9.55 -10.60
N MET A 53 -8.65 -8.36 -11.09
CA MET A 53 -7.68 -7.47 -10.43
C MET A 53 -8.20 -7.01 -9.05
N PHE A 54 -9.43 -6.50 -8.98
CA PHE A 54 -9.99 -5.99 -7.72
C PHE A 54 -10.28 -7.12 -6.73
N TRP A 55 -10.74 -8.27 -7.22
CA TRP A 55 -10.96 -9.47 -6.43
C TRP A 55 -9.66 -10.02 -5.84
N TRP A 56 -8.58 -10.07 -6.64
CA TRP A 56 -7.24 -10.43 -6.19
C TRP A 56 -6.70 -9.50 -5.10
N LEU A 57 -6.89 -8.18 -5.28
CA LEU A 57 -6.50 -7.18 -4.28
C LEU A 57 -7.35 -7.26 -3.00
N ALA A 58 -8.65 -7.58 -3.12
CA ALA A 58 -9.55 -7.82 -2.00
C ALA A 58 -9.10 -9.03 -1.17
N GLN A 59 -8.83 -10.16 -1.82
CA GLN A 59 -8.29 -11.37 -1.19
C GLN A 59 -7.00 -11.09 -0.44
N GLN A 60 -6.00 -10.49 -1.12
CA GLN A 60 -4.70 -10.15 -0.53
C GLN A 60 -4.88 -9.26 0.71
N SER A 61 -5.74 -8.24 0.62
CA SER A 61 -6.00 -7.30 1.71
C SER A 61 -6.70 -7.97 2.90
N LEU A 62 -7.69 -8.84 2.65
CA LEU A 62 -8.43 -9.55 3.69
C LEU A 62 -7.53 -10.56 4.41
N PHE A 63 -6.84 -11.42 3.67
CA PHE A 63 -5.95 -12.42 4.27
C PHE A 63 -4.80 -11.77 5.03
N SER A 64 -4.18 -10.72 4.46
CA SER A 64 -3.14 -9.95 5.16
C SER A 64 -3.69 -9.31 6.44
N SER A 65 -4.95 -8.85 6.44
CA SER A 65 -5.60 -8.27 7.63
C SER A 65 -5.75 -9.30 8.75
N LEU A 66 -6.32 -10.46 8.43
CA LEU A 66 -6.52 -11.56 9.38
C LEU A 66 -5.19 -12.06 9.93
N CYS A 67 -4.18 -12.23 9.06
CA CYS A 67 -2.85 -12.67 9.46
C CYS A 67 -2.11 -11.61 10.28
N CYS A 68 -2.24 -10.32 9.97
CA CYS A 68 -1.68 -9.24 10.79
C CYS A 68 -2.24 -9.28 12.22
N GLN A 69 -3.54 -9.49 12.38
CA GLN A 69 -4.17 -9.60 13.70
C GLN A 69 -3.64 -10.81 14.47
N TYR A 70 -3.62 -11.98 13.82
CA TYR A 70 -3.08 -13.22 14.38
C TYR A 70 -1.63 -13.03 14.86
N TRP A 71 -0.74 -12.51 14.00
CA TRP A 71 0.66 -12.31 14.35
C TRP A 71 0.88 -11.27 15.44
N ARG A 72 0.06 -10.21 15.52
CA ARG A 72 0.11 -9.25 16.63
C ARG A 72 -0.20 -9.90 17.98
N GLN A 73 -1.19 -10.79 18.01
CA GLN A 73 -1.60 -11.47 19.25
C GLN A 73 -0.59 -12.53 19.66
N VAL A 74 -0.16 -13.38 18.73
CA VAL A 74 0.75 -14.49 19.01
C VAL A 74 2.18 -14.02 19.32
N ARG A 75 2.61 -12.87 18.79
CA ARG A 75 3.94 -12.29 19.07
C ARG A 75 3.97 -11.27 20.18
N SER A 76 2.85 -11.02 20.84
CA SER A 76 2.87 -10.17 22.02
C SER A 76 3.88 -10.75 23.03
N PRO A 77 4.72 -9.92 23.69
CA PRO A 77 5.59 -10.34 24.80
C PRO A 77 4.86 -11.09 25.91
N LEU A 78 3.56 -10.85 26.04
CA LEU A 78 2.69 -11.49 27.02
C LEU A 78 2.14 -12.83 26.54
N ALA A 79 2.19 -13.13 25.24
CA ALA A 79 1.62 -14.36 24.66
C ALA A 79 2.21 -15.65 25.25
N PRO A 80 3.54 -15.76 25.51
CA PRO A 80 4.11 -16.95 26.14
C PRO A 80 3.55 -17.26 27.53
N MET A 81 3.03 -16.25 28.24
CA MET A 81 2.41 -16.42 29.55
C MET A 81 1.02 -17.08 29.46
N PHE A 82 0.43 -17.16 28.26
CA PHE A 82 -0.92 -17.69 28.03
C PHE A 82 -0.98 -18.71 26.86
N PRO A 83 -0.38 -19.89 27.00
CA PRO A 83 -0.29 -20.88 25.91
C PRO A 83 -1.67 -21.38 25.43
N ARG A 84 -2.66 -21.42 26.32
CA ARG A 84 -4.05 -21.77 25.96
C ARG A 84 -4.68 -20.73 25.03
N LEU A 85 -4.34 -19.45 25.17
CA LEU A 85 -4.81 -18.39 24.28
C LEU A 85 -4.14 -18.49 22.91
N ILE A 86 -2.85 -18.82 22.82
CA ILE A 86 -2.17 -19.04 21.53
C ILE A 86 -2.83 -20.18 20.74
N ALA A 87 -3.11 -21.31 21.40
CA ALA A 87 -3.79 -22.42 20.76
C ALA A 87 -5.22 -22.06 20.33
N ALA A 88 -5.92 -21.23 21.10
CA ALA A 88 -7.23 -20.71 20.75
C ALA A 88 -7.18 -19.75 19.56
N GLU A 89 -6.21 -18.84 19.51
CA GLU A 89 -5.98 -17.92 18.37
C GLU A 89 -5.60 -18.67 17.10
N TYR A 90 -4.75 -19.70 17.21
CA TYR A 90 -4.43 -20.57 16.08
C TYR A 90 -5.70 -21.21 15.51
N ARG A 91 -6.60 -21.75 16.34
CA ARG A 91 -7.88 -22.29 15.85
C ARG A 91 -8.78 -21.20 15.25
N ALA A 92 -8.84 -20.03 15.88
CA ALA A 92 -9.68 -18.92 15.43
C ALA A 92 -9.26 -18.41 14.05
N ILE A 93 -7.95 -18.22 13.81
CA ILE A 93 -7.46 -17.77 12.49
C ILE A 93 -7.79 -18.80 11.40
N HIS A 94 -7.70 -20.11 11.67
CA HIS A 94 -8.06 -21.13 10.68
C HIS A 94 -9.53 -21.08 10.29
N ILE A 95 -10.41 -20.90 11.28
CA ILE A 95 -11.86 -20.73 11.03
C ILE A 95 -12.10 -19.50 10.17
N LEU A 96 -11.47 -18.37 10.48
CA LEU A 96 -11.65 -17.12 9.74
C LEU A 96 -11.07 -17.17 8.34
N LEU A 97 -9.94 -17.84 8.13
CA LEU A 97 -9.36 -18.03 6.80
C LEU A 97 -10.23 -18.97 5.96
N ALA A 98 -10.76 -20.05 6.54
CA ALA A 98 -11.70 -20.93 5.85
C ALA A 98 -13.00 -20.20 5.46
N LEU A 99 -13.57 -19.40 6.37
CA LEU A 99 -14.72 -18.54 6.07
C LEU A 99 -14.35 -17.49 5.00
N GLY A 100 -13.15 -16.91 5.08
CA GLY A 100 -12.65 -15.95 4.10
C GLY A 100 -12.58 -16.54 2.69
N LEU A 101 -12.02 -17.75 2.53
CA LEU A 101 -12.00 -18.48 1.26
C LEU A 101 -13.43 -18.69 0.73
N LEU A 102 -14.32 -19.24 1.55
CA LEU A 102 -15.69 -19.52 1.12
C LEU A 102 -16.47 -18.26 0.71
N LEU A 103 -16.31 -17.16 1.45
CA LEU A 103 -16.97 -15.89 1.16
C LEU A 103 -16.40 -15.21 -0.09
N LEU A 104 -15.08 -15.25 -0.26
CA LEU A 104 -14.40 -14.65 -1.41
C LEU A 104 -14.63 -15.44 -2.70
N ALA A 105 -14.98 -16.72 -2.61
CA ALA A 105 -15.31 -17.52 -3.77
C ALA A 105 -16.65 -17.11 -4.41
N VAL A 106 -17.57 -16.50 -3.65
CA VAL A 106 -18.93 -16.16 -4.10
C VAL A 106 -18.96 -15.33 -5.39
N PRO A 107 -18.23 -14.18 -5.51
CA PRO A 107 -18.12 -13.42 -6.75
C PRO A 107 -17.83 -14.26 -8.00
N ALA A 108 -16.90 -15.20 -7.90
CA ALA A 108 -16.48 -16.05 -9.02
C ALA A 108 -17.51 -17.14 -9.32
N ILE A 109 -18.12 -17.73 -8.29
CA ILE A 109 -19.17 -18.76 -8.45
C ILE A 109 -20.44 -18.16 -9.08
N VAL A 110 -20.81 -16.92 -8.74
CA VAL A 110 -21.94 -16.21 -9.36
C VAL A 110 -21.73 -16.01 -10.86
N ARG A 111 -20.47 -15.90 -11.32
CA ARG A 111 -20.10 -15.88 -12.74
C ARG A 111 -20.03 -17.28 -13.38
N GLY A 112 -20.37 -18.35 -12.65
CA GLY A 112 -20.38 -19.73 -13.16
C GLY A 112 -19.00 -20.39 -13.22
N LEU A 113 -18.00 -19.84 -12.51
CA LEU A 113 -16.64 -20.39 -12.52
C LEU A 113 -16.51 -21.65 -11.63
N PRO A 114 -15.64 -22.60 -12.00
CA PRO A 114 -15.48 -23.84 -11.26
C PRO A 114 -14.90 -23.62 -9.87
N LEU A 115 -15.64 -24.03 -8.83
CA LEU A 115 -15.29 -23.84 -7.43
C LEU A 115 -13.86 -24.30 -7.09
N LEU A 116 -13.44 -25.45 -7.62
CA LEU A 116 -12.11 -26.01 -7.35
C LEU A 116 -10.98 -25.07 -7.79
N ASN A 117 -11.11 -24.48 -8.99
CA ASN A 117 -10.10 -23.57 -9.55
C ASN A 117 -10.12 -22.22 -8.83
N VAL A 118 -11.30 -21.75 -8.42
CA VAL A 118 -11.48 -20.55 -7.60
C VAL A 118 -10.74 -20.71 -6.27
N LEU A 119 -10.99 -21.81 -5.55
CA LEU A 119 -10.32 -22.12 -4.29
C LEU A 119 -8.81 -22.30 -4.47
N ALA A 120 -8.36 -22.87 -5.60
CA ALA A 120 -6.94 -23.00 -5.91
C ALA A 120 -6.26 -21.63 -6.03
N LEU A 121 -6.86 -20.69 -6.77
CA LEU A 121 -6.33 -19.34 -6.90
C LEU A 121 -6.32 -18.60 -5.56
N GLU A 122 -7.41 -18.71 -4.80
CA GLU A 122 -7.51 -18.11 -3.48
C GLU A 122 -6.49 -18.66 -2.48
N SER A 123 -6.27 -19.97 -2.49
CA SER A 123 -5.27 -20.61 -1.64
C SER A 123 -3.85 -20.16 -1.99
N LEU A 124 -3.58 -19.88 -3.27
CA LEU A 124 -2.33 -19.30 -3.70
C LEU A 124 -2.19 -17.90 -3.10
N ASN A 125 -3.19 -17.04 -3.22
CA ASN A 125 -3.20 -15.71 -2.58
C ASN A 125 -3.02 -15.78 -1.06
N LEU A 126 -3.70 -16.73 -0.41
CA LEU A 126 -3.58 -16.97 1.02
C LEU A 126 -2.13 -17.29 1.40
N SER A 127 -1.46 -18.18 0.67
CA SER A 127 -0.06 -18.52 0.94
C SER A 127 0.91 -17.34 0.78
N LEU A 128 0.59 -16.38 -0.09
CA LEU A 128 1.34 -15.14 -0.26
C LEU A 128 1.08 -14.14 0.88
N SER A 129 -0.09 -14.24 1.51
CA SER A 129 -0.62 -13.30 2.51
C SER A 129 -0.45 -13.74 3.97
N THR A 130 0.04 -14.96 4.25
CA THR A 130 0.17 -15.49 5.62
C THR A 130 1.51 -15.20 6.29
N GLY A 131 2.40 -14.47 5.60
CA GLY A 131 3.80 -14.43 5.98
C GLY A 131 4.08 -13.95 7.39
N SER A 132 4.94 -14.69 8.09
CA SER A 132 5.36 -14.35 9.44
C SER A 132 6.09 -12.99 9.52
N ASP A 133 6.66 -12.47 8.42
CA ASP A 133 7.32 -11.17 8.40
C ASP A 133 6.37 -9.95 8.27
N LEU A 134 5.05 -10.15 8.26
CA LEU A 134 4.04 -9.07 8.16
C LEU A 134 4.04 -8.12 9.36
N VAL A 135 4.33 -8.64 10.55
CA VAL A 135 4.43 -7.88 11.81
C VAL A 135 5.83 -8.08 12.37
N GLY A 136 6.42 -7.05 12.99
CA GLY A 136 7.72 -7.18 13.64
C GLY A 136 7.68 -8.12 14.86
N PRO A 137 8.84 -8.55 15.39
CA PRO A 137 10.15 -8.57 14.74
C PRO A 137 10.25 -9.65 13.64
N LYS A 138 11.07 -9.39 12.61
CA LYS A 138 11.20 -10.29 11.43
C LYS A 138 11.98 -11.55 11.79
N ILE A 139 11.46 -12.72 11.44
CA ILE A 139 12.01 -14.03 11.86
C ILE A 139 13.01 -14.58 10.85
N LEU A 140 12.80 -14.31 9.55
CA LEU A 140 13.62 -14.90 8.50
C LEU A 140 15.02 -14.28 8.41
N ARG A 141 16.02 -15.15 8.17
CA ARG A 141 17.38 -14.73 7.81
C ARG A 141 17.32 -13.76 6.61
N PRO A 142 18.10 -12.67 6.60
CA PRO A 142 17.95 -11.61 5.61
C PRO A 142 18.06 -12.05 4.14
N ARG A 143 18.81 -13.11 3.84
CA ARG A 143 18.99 -13.65 2.48
C ARG A 143 17.77 -14.44 2.01
N LEU A 144 17.29 -15.38 2.83
CA LEU A 144 16.09 -16.18 2.53
C LEU A 144 14.86 -15.29 2.42
N ARG A 145 14.77 -14.24 3.24
CA ARG A 145 13.73 -13.22 3.14
C ARG A 145 13.71 -12.56 1.75
N LYS A 146 14.86 -12.19 1.18
CA LYS A 146 14.90 -11.57 -0.16
C LYS A 146 14.39 -12.50 -1.25
N VAL A 147 14.81 -13.76 -1.22
CA VAL A 147 14.36 -14.78 -2.19
C VAL A 147 12.86 -14.98 -2.06
N ARG A 148 12.36 -15.16 -0.83
CA ARG A 148 10.92 -15.26 -0.55
C ARG A 148 10.16 -14.04 -1.05
N THR A 149 10.62 -12.83 -0.72
CA THR A 149 9.97 -11.59 -1.18
C THR A 149 9.95 -11.51 -2.71
N ALA A 150 11.01 -11.94 -3.39
CA ALA A 150 11.04 -11.97 -4.85
C ALA A 150 10.02 -12.96 -5.44
N ILE A 151 9.92 -14.17 -4.88
CA ILE A 151 8.93 -15.18 -5.30
C ILE A 151 7.51 -14.68 -5.05
N VAL A 152 7.24 -14.18 -3.83
CA VAL A 152 5.92 -13.68 -3.45
C VAL A 152 5.50 -12.51 -4.32
N PHE A 153 6.41 -11.55 -4.55
CA PHE A 153 6.15 -10.42 -5.43
C PHE A 153 5.93 -10.87 -6.87
N GLY A 154 6.76 -11.78 -7.40
CA GLY A 154 6.60 -12.33 -8.75
C GLY A 154 5.25 -13.00 -8.95
N LEU A 155 4.83 -13.89 -8.04
CA LEU A 155 3.54 -14.57 -8.12
C LEU A 155 2.37 -13.59 -7.98
N PHE A 156 2.46 -12.64 -7.04
CA PHE A 156 1.45 -11.60 -6.88
C PHE A 156 1.24 -10.80 -8.17
N VAL A 157 2.35 -10.45 -8.83
CA VAL A 157 2.38 -9.69 -10.09
C VAL A 157 1.80 -10.51 -11.26
N VAL A 158 2.17 -11.79 -11.38
CA VAL A 158 1.62 -12.69 -12.42
C VAL A 158 0.10 -12.81 -12.29
N PHE A 159 -0.40 -13.06 -11.08
CA PHE A 159 -1.83 -13.21 -10.83
C PHE A 159 -2.59 -11.90 -10.68
N MET A 160 -1.92 -10.74 -10.74
CA MET A 160 -2.61 -9.46 -10.92
C MET A 160 -3.18 -9.32 -12.34
N ILE A 161 -2.69 -10.11 -13.30
CA ILE A 161 -3.11 -10.12 -14.71
C ILE A 161 -4.35 -11.01 -14.86
N PRO A 162 -5.51 -10.48 -15.28
CA PRO A 162 -6.73 -11.29 -15.39
C PRO A 162 -6.59 -12.49 -16.33
N THR A 163 -5.83 -12.37 -17.42
CA THR A 163 -5.55 -13.46 -18.35
C THR A 163 -4.89 -14.67 -17.65
N MET A 164 -3.99 -14.43 -16.70
CA MET A 164 -3.34 -15.51 -15.94
C MET A 164 -4.31 -16.17 -14.96
N GLN A 165 -5.21 -15.38 -14.37
CA GLN A 165 -6.30 -15.92 -13.54
C GLN A 165 -7.24 -16.78 -14.39
N ASP A 166 -7.63 -16.31 -15.58
CA ASP A 166 -8.49 -17.04 -16.51
C ASP A 166 -7.86 -18.35 -16.99
N LEU A 167 -6.55 -18.39 -17.23
CA LEU A 167 -5.82 -19.62 -17.55
C LEU A 167 -5.97 -20.66 -16.43
N LEU A 168 -5.86 -20.23 -15.16
CA LEU A 168 -6.08 -21.13 -14.04
C LEU A 168 -7.55 -21.55 -13.92
N MET A 169 -8.51 -20.67 -14.22
CA MET A 169 -9.94 -21.02 -14.21
C MET A 169 -10.30 -22.05 -15.29
N LYS A 170 -9.59 -22.07 -16.41
CA LYS A 170 -9.76 -23.04 -17.51
C LYS A 170 -8.90 -24.30 -17.35
N ALA A 171 -8.01 -24.33 -16.37
CA ALA A 171 -7.12 -25.46 -16.16
C ALA A 171 -7.90 -26.72 -15.77
N PRO A 172 -7.43 -27.92 -16.16
CA PRO A 172 -8.02 -29.17 -15.72
C PRO A 172 -8.06 -29.30 -14.20
N TRP A 173 -9.06 -30.03 -13.68
CA TRP A 173 -9.31 -30.17 -12.24
C TRP A 173 -8.09 -30.66 -11.44
N PHE A 174 -7.25 -31.52 -12.02
CA PHE A 174 -6.06 -32.05 -11.36
C PHE A 174 -4.96 -30.98 -11.15
N VAL A 175 -4.89 -29.96 -12.01
CA VAL A 175 -3.97 -28.82 -11.85
C VAL A 175 -4.41 -27.97 -10.67
N ALA A 176 -5.70 -27.64 -10.58
CA ALA A 176 -6.26 -26.90 -9.46
C ALA A 176 -6.08 -27.64 -8.12
N LEU A 177 -6.26 -28.97 -8.13
CA LEU A 177 -6.02 -29.81 -6.95
C LEU A 177 -4.54 -29.83 -6.55
N GLY A 178 -3.62 -29.90 -7.52
CA GLY A 178 -2.19 -29.80 -7.26
C GLY A 178 -1.79 -28.45 -6.64
N VAL A 179 -2.34 -27.35 -7.15
CA VAL A 179 -2.11 -26.00 -6.59
C VAL A 179 -2.63 -25.92 -5.16
N LEU A 180 -3.85 -26.40 -4.89
CA LEU A 180 -4.41 -26.47 -3.53
C LEU A 180 -3.53 -27.29 -2.58
N ALA A 181 -3.07 -28.46 -3.04
CA ALA A 181 -2.24 -29.37 -2.27
C ALA A 181 -0.87 -28.80 -1.92
N VAL A 182 -0.38 -27.79 -2.64
CA VAL A 182 0.87 -27.09 -2.32
C VAL A 182 0.61 -25.82 -1.52
N ALA A 183 -0.35 -25.00 -1.96
CA ALA A 183 -0.57 -23.67 -1.41
C ALA A 183 -1.18 -23.70 0.00
N LEU A 184 -2.14 -24.60 0.26
CA LEU A 184 -2.74 -24.72 1.60
C LEU A 184 -1.70 -25.20 2.64
N PRO A 185 -0.93 -26.27 2.41
CA PRO A 185 0.12 -26.65 3.37
C PRO A 185 1.17 -25.57 3.56
N ALA A 186 1.58 -24.86 2.49
CA ALA A 186 2.51 -23.74 2.63
C ALA A 186 1.95 -22.64 3.55
N ALA A 187 0.66 -22.30 3.42
CA ALA A 187 -0.01 -21.36 4.32
C ALA A 187 -0.06 -21.85 5.77
N LEU A 188 -0.37 -23.14 5.99
CA LEU A 188 -0.45 -23.75 7.32
C LEU A 188 0.93 -23.81 8.02
N VAL A 189 1.97 -24.18 7.27
CA VAL A 189 3.36 -24.21 7.77
C VAL A 189 3.81 -22.82 8.19
N GLU A 190 3.48 -21.78 7.41
CA GLU A 190 3.82 -20.41 7.76
C GLU A 190 3.05 -19.89 8.99
N LEU A 191 1.76 -20.23 9.11
CA LEU A 191 0.95 -19.85 10.28
C LEU A 191 1.35 -20.59 11.56
N HIS A 192 2.01 -21.75 11.44
CA HIS A 192 2.43 -22.54 12.58
C HIS A 192 3.41 -21.74 13.45
N HIS A 193 2.97 -21.38 14.64
CA HIS A 193 3.81 -20.69 15.59
C HIS A 193 4.74 -21.69 16.28
N SER A 194 6.03 -21.63 15.95
CA SER A 194 7.05 -22.21 16.81
C SER A 194 7.34 -21.22 17.94
N PRO A 195 7.16 -21.59 19.23
CA PRO A 195 7.53 -20.72 20.33
C PRO A 195 9.02 -20.41 20.20
N PHE A 196 9.35 -19.12 20.24
CA PHE A 196 10.74 -18.70 20.26
C PHE A 196 11.47 -19.42 21.40
N ALA A 197 12.56 -20.10 21.05
CA ALA A 197 13.69 -20.23 21.96
C ALA A 197 13.98 -18.82 22.48
N HIS A 198 13.86 -18.62 23.80
CA HIS A 198 14.20 -17.33 24.40
C HIS A 198 15.63 -16.96 23.97
N PRO A 199 16.04 -15.68 23.97
CA PRO A 199 17.43 -15.30 23.72
C PRO A 199 18.47 -15.92 24.69
N GLY A 200 18.04 -16.79 25.63
CA GLY A 200 18.87 -17.65 26.47
C GLY A 200 18.83 -19.16 26.13
N ASP A 201 17.91 -19.62 25.27
CA ASP A 201 17.85 -21.01 24.81
C ASP A 201 18.78 -21.18 23.60
N HIS A 202 20.06 -21.41 23.90
CA HIS A 202 21.09 -21.92 22.97
C HIS A 202 21.02 -21.39 21.52
N GLY A 203 20.92 -20.07 21.35
CA GLY A 203 21.30 -19.43 20.10
C GLY A 203 22.82 -19.47 19.98
N PRO A 204 23.41 -19.92 18.85
CA PRO A 204 24.85 -19.77 18.66
C PRO A 204 25.19 -18.29 18.88
N ALA A 205 26.25 -18.06 19.66
CA ALA A 205 26.76 -16.74 19.99
C ALA A 205 26.60 -15.79 18.80
N LEU A 206 26.08 -14.58 19.07
CA LEU A 206 26.11 -13.46 18.13
C LEU A 206 27.44 -13.55 17.35
N PRO A 207 27.44 -13.74 16.02
CA PRO A 207 28.69 -13.69 15.30
C PRO A 207 29.28 -12.30 15.55
N ALA A 208 30.29 -12.29 16.42
CA ALA A 208 31.25 -11.23 16.52
C ALA A 208 31.71 -10.96 15.09
N THR A 209 31.76 -9.69 14.73
CA THR A 209 32.02 -9.21 13.36
C THR A 209 30.95 -9.58 12.33
N ARG A 210 29.95 -8.69 12.20
CA ARG A 210 29.46 -8.37 10.85
C ARG A 210 30.72 -8.11 10.00
N PRO A 211 30.91 -8.75 8.83
CA PRO A 211 31.95 -8.31 7.93
C PRO A 211 31.70 -6.82 7.70
N ALA A 212 32.70 -6.00 8.02
CA ALA A 212 32.65 -4.57 7.76
C ALA A 212 32.19 -4.45 6.32
N ARG A 213 30.94 -3.99 6.11
CA ARG A 213 30.43 -3.76 4.76
C ARG A 213 31.48 -2.88 4.13
N ARG A 214 32.13 -3.36 3.05
CA ARG A 214 33.08 -2.55 2.30
C ARG A 214 32.40 -1.18 2.14
N PRO A 215 33.05 -0.08 2.58
CA PRO A 215 32.46 1.22 2.43
C PRO A 215 32.06 1.37 0.96
N PRO A 216 30.86 1.89 0.66
CA PRO A 216 30.44 2.08 -0.71
C PRO A 216 31.55 2.84 -1.45
N ASN A 217 31.84 2.42 -2.68
CA ASN A 217 32.81 3.07 -3.56
C ASN A 217 32.60 4.60 -3.50
N PRO A 218 33.65 5.44 -3.44
CA PRO A 218 33.52 6.89 -3.39
C PRO A 218 32.48 7.44 -4.38
N ALA A 219 32.39 6.90 -5.60
CA ALA A 219 31.37 7.28 -6.58
C ALA A 219 29.93 7.01 -6.08
N THR A 220 29.65 5.80 -5.58
CA THR A 220 28.35 5.48 -4.96
C THR A 220 28.05 6.32 -3.73
N ARG A 221 29.06 6.67 -2.93
CA ARG A 221 28.88 7.54 -1.76
C ARG A 221 28.50 8.96 -2.18
N THR A 222 29.19 9.52 -3.18
CA THR A 222 28.87 10.84 -3.74
C THR A 222 27.48 10.86 -4.36
N LEU A 223 27.10 9.82 -5.12
CA LEU A 223 25.76 9.68 -5.68
C LEU A 223 24.69 9.62 -4.58
N ILE A 224 24.90 8.83 -3.52
CA ILE A 224 23.99 8.77 -2.38
C ILE A 224 23.88 10.13 -1.69
N HIS A 225 24.99 10.84 -1.44
CA HIS A 225 24.96 12.16 -0.85
C HIS A 225 24.22 13.19 -1.72
N ALA A 226 24.38 13.13 -3.04
CA ALA A 226 23.65 13.98 -3.98
C ALA A 226 22.15 13.65 -3.98
N LEU A 227 21.79 12.36 -4.06
CA LEU A 227 20.40 11.91 -4.03
C LEU A 227 19.72 12.21 -2.69
N MET A 228 20.45 12.24 -1.58
CA MET A 228 19.96 12.60 -0.25
C MET A 228 20.06 14.10 0.04
N TRP A 229 20.47 14.92 -0.92
CA TRP A 229 20.52 16.36 -0.73
C TRP A 229 19.10 16.90 -0.47
N GLN A 230 19.00 17.83 0.48
CA GLN A 230 17.74 18.43 0.88
C GLN A 230 17.95 19.95 1.03
N PRO A 231 16.94 20.76 0.68
CA PRO A 231 16.95 22.19 0.95
C PRO A 231 17.21 22.45 2.45
N PRO A 232 18.04 23.44 2.82
CA PRO A 232 18.34 23.75 4.23
C PRO A 232 17.08 23.97 5.09
N ARG A 233 16.04 24.58 4.51
CA ARG A 233 14.75 24.81 5.17
C ARG A 233 14.01 23.54 5.60
N LEU A 234 14.30 22.39 4.99
CA LEU A 234 13.71 21.09 5.33
C LEU A 234 14.56 20.26 6.31
N ARG A 235 15.79 20.69 6.63
CA ARG A 235 16.72 19.98 7.53
C ARG A 235 16.67 20.45 8.99
N ALA A 236 16.04 21.59 9.25
CA ALA A 236 16.29 22.37 10.46
C ALA A 236 15.56 21.89 11.73
N VAL A 237 14.64 20.92 11.63
CA VAL A 237 13.79 20.53 12.76
C VAL A 237 13.81 19.01 12.92
N PRO A 238 14.01 18.47 14.14
CA PRO A 238 13.87 17.04 14.40
C PRO A 238 12.41 16.65 14.21
N LEU A 239 12.11 16.11 13.03
CA LEU A 239 10.77 15.70 12.61
C LEU A 239 10.75 14.17 12.46
N PRO A 240 9.56 13.54 12.53
CA PRO A 240 9.41 12.10 12.33
C PRO A 240 10.09 11.64 11.03
N ASN A 241 10.60 10.41 10.99
CA ASN A 241 11.29 9.86 9.81
C ASN A 241 10.43 9.93 8.53
N GLY A 242 9.10 9.79 8.65
CA GLY A 242 8.17 9.98 7.54
C GLY A 242 8.15 11.40 6.96
N LEU A 243 8.55 12.40 7.75
CA LEU A 243 8.74 13.80 7.38
C LEU A 243 10.21 14.16 7.04
N ALA A 244 11.17 13.30 7.37
CA ALA A 244 12.60 13.52 7.09
C ALA A 244 13.05 13.20 5.65
N SER A 245 12.28 12.44 4.86
CA SER A 245 12.63 12.08 3.47
C SER A 245 12.12 13.10 2.44
N GLY A 246 12.84 14.21 2.24
CA GLY A 246 12.43 15.32 1.35
C GLY A 246 13.35 15.60 0.17
N ALA A 247 14.15 14.62 -0.28
CA ALA A 247 15.19 14.89 -1.26
C ALA A 247 14.65 15.00 -2.70
N PRO A 248 14.79 16.16 -3.38
CA PRO A 248 14.21 16.39 -4.71
C PRO A 248 14.72 15.42 -5.78
N LEU A 249 16.04 15.16 -5.78
CA LEU A 249 16.68 14.29 -6.76
C LEU A 249 16.28 12.83 -6.57
N ALA A 250 16.11 12.39 -5.32
CA ALA A 250 15.57 11.07 -5.04
C ALA A 250 14.14 10.91 -5.55
N LEU A 251 13.29 11.94 -5.40
CA LEU A 251 11.91 11.90 -5.88
C LEU A 251 11.85 11.86 -7.42
N LEU A 252 12.69 12.63 -8.11
CA LEU A 252 12.81 12.57 -9.57
C LEU A 252 13.27 11.19 -10.05
N ALA A 253 14.35 10.66 -9.45
CA ALA A 253 14.88 9.34 -9.78
C ALA A 253 13.84 8.24 -9.50
N GLN A 254 13.12 8.34 -8.39
CA GLN A 254 12.02 7.43 -8.05
C GLN A 254 10.89 7.53 -9.09
N SER A 255 10.50 8.73 -9.50
CA SER A 255 9.42 8.94 -10.49
C SER A 255 9.79 8.34 -11.85
N ALA A 256 11.03 8.54 -12.30
CA ALA A 256 11.55 7.92 -13.52
C ALA A 256 11.60 6.39 -13.42
N ALA A 257 12.08 5.85 -12.28
CA ALA A 257 12.12 4.42 -12.05
C ALA A 257 10.71 3.80 -12.05
N ILE A 258 9.72 4.46 -11.43
CA ILE A 258 8.33 4.02 -11.43
C ILE A 258 7.76 4.07 -12.84
N LEU A 259 7.97 5.15 -13.60
CA LEU A 259 7.50 5.24 -14.98
C LEU A 259 8.05 4.09 -15.84
N MET A 260 9.36 3.82 -15.75
CA MET A 260 9.99 2.72 -16.49
C MET A 260 9.46 1.35 -16.05
N LEU A 261 9.37 1.13 -14.73
CA LEU A 261 8.91 -0.14 -14.16
C LEU A 261 7.46 -0.42 -14.57
N VAL A 262 6.58 0.55 -14.42
CA VAL A 262 5.14 0.41 -14.64
C VAL A 262 4.84 0.34 -16.14
N THR A 263 5.48 1.16 -16.98
CA THR A 263 5.38 1.05 -18.44
C THR A 263 5.89 -0.30 -18.92
N GLY A 264 7.07 -0.73 -18.46
CA GLY A 264 7.64 -2.02 -18.80
C GLY A 264 6.74 -3.17 -18.35
N PHE A 265 6.08 -3.03 -17.20
CA PHE A 265 5.12 -4.01 -16.73
C PHE A 265 3.84 -4.04 -17.57
N ALA A 266 3.29 -2.88 -17.94
CA ALA A 266 2.14 -2.79 -18.83
C ALA A 266 2.44 -3.41 -20.22
N LEU A 267 3.64 -3.16 -20.76
CA LEU A 267 4.12 -3.78 -22.01
C LEU A 267 4.28 -5.29 -21.88
N LEU A 268 4.85 -5.77 -20.78
CA LEU A 268 4.98 -7.20 -20.50
C LEU A 268 3.59 -7.87 -20.44
N ILE A 269 2.64 -7.25 -19.75
CA ILE A 269 1.25 -7.73 -19.70
C ILE A 269 0.66 -7.79 -21.10
N ASN A 270 0.80 -6.72 -21.88
CA ASN A 270 0.24 -6.66 -23.23
C ASN A 270 0.86 -7.72 -24.15
N MET A 271 2.19 -7.90 -24.08
CA MET A 271 2.92 -8.92 -24.84
C MET A 271 2.47 -10.34 -24.47
N ILE A 272 2.30 -10.62 -23.17
CA ILE A 272 1.82 -11.91 -22.69
C ILE A 272 0.36 -12.15 -23.11
N SER A 273 -0.48 -11.10 -23.05
CA SER A 273 -1.90 -11.23 -23.33
C SER A 273 -2.20 -11.33 -24.83
N THR A 274 -1.43 -10.65 -25.68
CA THR A 274 -1.62 -10.66 -27.14
C THR A 274 -0.75 -11.70 -27.83
N LEU A 275 0.28 -12.23 -27.17
CA LEU A 275 1.33 -13.09 -27.75
C LEU A 275 2.09 -12.43 -28.92
N HIS A 276 2.05 -11.10 -29.01
CA HIS A 276 2.76 -10.32 -30.02
C HIS A 276 3.87 -9.48 -29.38
N ALA A 277 4.96 -9.25 -30.12
CA ALA A 277 6.02 -8.36 -29.68
C ALA A 277 5.50 -6.92 -29.55
N PRO A 278 5.87 -6.18 -28.49
CA PRO A 278 5.38 -4.83 -28.27
C PRO A 278 5.87 -3.89 -29.38
N THR A 279 4.96 -3.12 -29.96
CA THR A 279 5.31 -2.06 -30.91
C THR A 279 5.71 -0.78 -30.19
N TRP A 280 6.35 0.14 -30.90
CA TRP A 280 6.66 1.47 -30.35
C TRP A 280 5.39 2.25 -29.98
N GLN A 281 4.29 2.03 -30.69
CA GLN A 281 3.02 2.67 -30.40
C GLN A 281 2.43 2.13 -29.08
N ASP A 282 2.49 0.81 -28.85
CA ASP A 282 2.09 0.21 -27.57
C ASP A 282 2.90 0.79 -26.39
N ALA A 283 4.20 1.03 -26.61
CA ALA A 283 5.07 1.62 -25.60
C ALA A 283 4.67 3.06 -25.27
N ARG A 284 4.27 3.86 -26.27
CA ARG A 284 3.80 5.23 -26.08
C ARG A 284 2.45 5.28 -25.36
N ASP A 285 1.53 4.41 -25.75
CA ASP A 285 0.19 4.34 -25.17
C ASP A 285 0.27 3.85 -23.72
N ALA A 286 1.07 2.82 -23.45
CA ALA A 286 1.36 2.36 -22.09
C ALA A 286 2.05 3.43 -21.25
N ALA A 287 3.05 4.14 -21.79
CA ALA A 287 3.72 5.20 -21.05
C ALA A 287 2.77 6.35 -20.69
N THR A 288 1.81 6.67 -21.56
CA THR A 288 0.81 7.73 -21.31
C THR A 288 -0.22 7.28 -20.28
N ALA A 289 -0.74 6.05 -20.41
CA ALA A 289 -1.70 5.47 -19.46
C ALA A 289 -1.13 5.36 -18.04
N THR A 290 0.19 5.20 -17.90
CA THR A 290 0.86 5.01 -16.61
C THR A 290 1.27 6.31 -15.92
N LEU A 291 1.14 7.47 -16.57
CA LEU A 291 1.41 8.78 -15.96
C LEU A 291 0.58 8.98 -14.68
N GLY A 292 -0.69 8.56 -14.67
CA GLY A 292 -1.53 8.61 -13.48
C GLY A 292 -0.96 7.78 -12.32
N GLN A 293 -0.45 6.59 -12.61
CA GLN A 293 0.14 5.71 -11.60
C GLN A 293 1.44 6.29 -11.03
N VAL A 294 2.28 6.94 -11.85
CA VAL A 294 3.48 7.65 -11.37
C VAL A 294 3.12 8.73 -10.35
N THR A 295 2.10 9.54 -10.64
CA THR A 295 1.65 10.60 -9.71
C THR A 295 1.11 10.03 -8.41
N MET A 296 0.33 8.95 -8.49
CA MET A 296 -0.23 8.24 -7.35
C MET A 296 0.89 7.69 -6.45
N PHE A 297 1.81 6.90 -6.99
CA PHE A 297 2.90 6.30 -6.21
C PHE A 297 3.87 7.35 -5.66
N GLY A 298 4.08 8.46 -6.38
CA GLY A 298 4.87 9.59 -5.88
C GLY A 298 4.20 10.31 -4.71
N ALA A 299 2.87 10.41 -4.70
CA ALA A 299 2.11 11.12 -3.68
C ALA A 299 1.71 10.26 -2.47
N VAL A 300 1.61 8.94 -2.61
CA VAL A 300 1.09 8.03 -1.55
C VAL A 300 1.87 8.10 -0.24
N ALA A 301 3.16 8.41 -0.31
CA ALA A 301 4.03 8.51 0.87
C ALA A 301 3.87 9.83 1.64
N LEU A 302 3.28 10.87 1.04
CA LEU A 302 3.17 12.20 1.65
C LEU A 302 2.41 12.19 2.98
N PRO A 303 1.23 11.57 3.13
CA PRO A 303 0.52 11.54 4.40
C PRO A 303 1.00 10.46 5.39
N HIS A 304 2.03 9.66 5.03
CA HIS A 304 2.44 8.49 5.83
C HIS A 304 2.86 8.85 7.27
N TRP A 305 3.39 10.06 7.48
CA TRP A 305 3.75 10.54 8.82
C TRP A 305 2.55 10.60 9.78
N MET A 306 1.33 10.77 9.27
CA MET A 306 0.10 10.81 10.07
C MET A 306 -0.30 9.42 10.59
N LEU A 307 0.18 8.36 9.95
CA LEU A 307 -0.01 6.95 10.36
C LEU A 307 1.04 6.52 11.38
N SER A 308 2.28 7.03 11.27
CA SER A 308 3.39 6.68 12.15
C SER A 308 3.60 7.73 13.25
N ARG A 309 2.89 7.58 14.36
CA ARG A 309 2.91 8.53 15.50
C ARG A 309 3.79 8.14 16.68
N ARG A 310 4.45 6.98 16.60
CA ARG A 310 5.20 6.38 17.71
C ARG A 310 6.25 7.31 18.31
N ASP A 311 6.92 8.07 17.44
CA ASP A 311 8.03 8.91 17.85
C ASP A 311 7.58 10.32 18.30
N TRP A 312 6.29 10.66 18.16
CA TRP A 312 5.82 12.02 18.41
C TRP A 312 5.97 12.46 19.87
N PRO A 313 5.63 11.64 20.88
CA PRO A 313 5.83 12.04 22.28
C PRO A 313 7.31 12.32 22.59
N PHE A 314 8.20 11.49 22.07
CA PHE A 314 9.66 11.64 22.25
C PHE A 314 10.21 12.88 21.55
N LEU A 315 9.77 13.13 20.31
CA LEU A 315 10.16 14.31 19.55
C LEU A 315 9.60 15.60 20.17
N LEU A 316 8.40 15.55 20.76
CA LEU A 316 7.85 16.66 21.52
C LEU A 316 8.67 16.93 22.77
N SER A 317 9.03 15.89 23.54
CA SER A 317 9.71 16.06 24.83
C SER A 317 11.19 16.45 24.71
N LEU A 318 11.88 15.98 23.66
CA LEU A 318 13.32 16.22 23.47
C LEU A 318 13.63 17.22 22.35
N GLY A 319 12.64 17.54 21.52
CA GLY A 319 12.79 18.54 20.47
C GLY A 319 12.68 19.97 21.02
N PRO A 320 12.93 20.97 20.18
CA PRO A 320 12.88 22.38 20.56
C PRO A 320 11.43 22.92 20.63
N PHE A 321 10.47 22.09 21.04
CA PHE A 321 9.05 22.41 21.01
C PHE A 321 8.53 22.64 22.44
N GLY A 322 8.05 23.85 22.73
CA GLY A 322 7.52 24.17 24.06
C GLY A 322 6.14 23.56 24.33
N ALA A 323 5.27 23.51 23.32
CA ALA A 323 3.91 23.00 23.45
C ALA A 323 3.48 22.09 22.29
N ARG A 324 2.45 21.27 22.54
CA ARG A 324 1.82 20.41 21.52
C ARG A 324 1.34 21.19 20.30
N ALA A 325 0.85 22.41 20.51
CA ALA A 325 0.41 23.28 19.44
C ALA A 325 1.55 23.66 18.50
N ASP A 326 2.71 24.06 19.04
CA ASP A 326 3.87 24.45 18.24
C ASP A 326 4.44 23.28 17.45
N PHE A 327 4.49 22.10 18.09
CA PHE A 327 4.86 20.85 17.41
C PHE A 327 3.93 20.52 16.25
N ALA A 328 2.60 20.58 16.47
CA ALA A 328 1.62 20.31 15.41
C ALA A 328 1.75 21.31 14.25
N HIS A 329 1.95 22.59 14.53
CA HIS A 329 2.18 23.59 13.47
C HIS A 329 3.50 23.33 12.73
N ALA A 330 4.56 22.90 13.42
CA ALA A 330 5.83 22.55 12.79
C ALA A 330 5.67 21.33 11.85
N LEU A 331 4.95 20.29 12.27
CA LEU A 331 4.64 19.13 11.44
C LEU A 331 3.89 19.52 10.16
N TYR A 332 2.83 20.33 10.29
CA TYR A 332 2.03 20.76 9.14
C TYR A 332 2.77 21.75 8.22
N ARG A 333 3.63 22.62 8.76
CA ARG A 333 4.52 23.47 7.94
C ARG A 333 5.51 22.64 7.13
N ALA A 334 6.11 21.62 7.75
CA ALA A 334 7.00 20.70 7.06
C ALA A 334 6.25 19.88 5.98
N HIS A 335 5.05 19.40 6.30
CA HIS A 335 4.16 18.73 5.35
C HIS A 335 3.81 19.64 4.17
N ALA A 336 3.45 20.90 4.41
CA ALA A 336 3.16 21.87 3.36
C ALA A 336 4.35 22.06 2.40
N GLY A 337 5.54 22.31 2.95
CA GLY A 337 6.75 22.49 2.14
C GLY A 337 7.07 21.25 1.29
N ARG A 338 6.91 20.05 1.87
CA ARG A 338 7.12 18.79 1.16
C ARG A 338 6.06 18.50 0.11
N ALA A 339 4.79 18.75 0.41
CA ALA A 339 3.69 18.53 -0.52
C ALA A 339 3.81 19.44 -1.74
N VAL A 340 4.15 20.72 -1.54
CA VAL A 340 4.40 21.66 -2.65
C VAL A 340 5.60 21.23 -3.47
N LEU A 341 6.73 20.91 -2.82
CA LEU A 341 7.93 20.43 -3.51
C LEU A 341 7.63 19.18 -4.35
N ALA A 342 6.99 18.18 -3.75
CA ALA A 342 6.66 16.92 -4.42
C ALA A 342 5.63 17.12 -5.54
N GLY A 343 4.58 17.92 -5.30
CA GLY A 343 3.56 18.26 -6.28
C GLY A 343 4.16 18.96 -7.50
N THR A 344 5.03 19.94 -7.30
CA THR A 344 5.72 20.64 -8.39
C THR A 344 6.62 19.68 -9.18
N ILE A 345 7.43 18.86 -8.49
CA ILE A 345 8.32 17.89 -9.15
C ILE A 345 7.53 16.88 -9.98
N LEU A 346 6.50 16.26 -9.39
CA LEU A 346 5.67 15.25 -10.06
C LEU A 346 4.85 15.87 -11.20
N GLY A 347 4.27 17.05 -10.99
CA GLY A 347 3.53 17.79 -12.02
C GLY A 347 4.39 18.14 -13.22
N LEU A 348 5.58 18.70 -13.00
CA LEU A 348 6.52 19.01 -14.07
C LEU A 348 7.06 17.74 -14.75
N PHE A 349 7.40 16.71 -13.98
CA PHE A 349 7.91 15.45 -14.51
C PHE A 349 6.90 14.78 -15.44
N THR A 350 5.62 14.69 -15.03
CA THR A 350 4.57 14.08 -15.86
C THR A 350 4.24 14.90 -17.10
N ALA A 351 4.19 16.22 -17.00
CA ALA A 351 4.01 17.08 -18.17
C ALA A 351 5.17 16.96 -19.16
N LEU A 352 6.41 16.95 -18.67
CA LEU A 352 7.59 16.75 -19.51
C LEU A 352 7.57 15.36 -20.16
N ALA A 353 7.24 14.31 -19.41
CA ALA A 353 7.09 12.96 -19.95
C ALA A 353 6.02 12.91 -21.04
N ALA A 354 4.85 13.50 -20.84
CA ALA A 354 3.78 13.57 -21.84
C ALA A 354 4.22 14.30 -23.13
N ILE A 355 4.96 15.41 -23.00
CA ILE A 355 5.54 16.14 -24.14
C ILE A 355 6.54 15.28 -24.89
N LEU A 356 7.46 14.62 -24.18
CA LEU A 356 8.50 13.77 -24.79
C LEU A 356 7.91 12.53 -25.46
N ILE A 357 6.87 11.94 -24.88
CA ILE A 357 6.15 10.80 -25.49
C ILE A 357 5.43 11.26 -26.77
N GLY A 358 4.91 12.50 -26.79
CA GLY A 358 4.26 13.11 -27.95
C GLY A 358 2.77 12.79 -28.08
N THR A 359 2.12 12.34 -27.00
CA THR A 359 0.71 11.93 -26.98
C THR A 359 -0.24 13.05 -26.59
N VAL A 360 0.27 14.17 -26.06
CA VAL A 360 -0.54 15.30 -25.57
C VAL A 360 -0.03 16.62 -26.14
N PRO A 361 -0.91 17.55 -26.57
CA PRO A 361 -0.50 18.88 -27.02
C PRO A 361 0.31 19.63 -25.96
N VAL A 362 1.41 20.26 -26.37
CA VAL A 362 2.32 20.99 -25.47
C VAL A 362 1.60 22.02 -24.58
N PRO A 363 0.67 22.86 -25.08
CA PRO A 363 -0.04 23.81 -24.23
C PRO A 363 -0.86 23.14 -23.12
N ARG A 364 -1.48 21.98 -23.42
CA ARG A 364 -2.25 21.19 -22.46
C ARG A 364 -1.34 20.59 -21.40
N ALA A 365 -0.18 20.07 -21.77
CA ALA A 365 0.80 19.54 -20.82
C ALA A 365 1.34 20.63 -19.89
N ILE A 366 1.63 21.83 -20.41
CA ILE A 366 2.06 22.99 -19.60
C ILE A 366 0.99 23.40 -18.60
N ALA A 367 -0.30 23.42 -19.00
CA ALA A 367 -1.41 23.71 -18.10
C ALA A 367 -1.68 22.58 -17.08
N ALA A 368 -1.46 21.33 -17.48
CA ALA A 368 -1.64 20.15 -16.62
C ALA A 368 -0.63 20.11 -15.46
N ALA A 369 0.61 20.58 -15.66
CA ALA A 369 1.63 20.56 -14.61
C ALA A 369 1.23 21.29 -13.30
N PRO A 370 0.85 22.59 -13.32
CA PRO A 370 0.42 23.30 -12.12
C PRO A 370 -0.93 22.78 -11.60
N ALA A 371 -1.82 22.34 -12.48
CA ALA A 371 -3.11 21.74 -12.09
C ALA A 371 -2.89 20.47 -11.26
N LEU A 372 -2.06 19.56 -11.74
CA LEU A 372 -1.70 18.32 -11.06
C LEU A 372 -0.93 18.59 -9.76
N ALA A 373 -0.01 19.56 -9.76
CA ALA A 373 0.70 19.97 -8.55
C ALA A 373 -0.26 20.41 -7.43
N ALA A 374 -1.27 21.23 -7.77
CA ALA A 374 -2.28 21.67 -6.81
C ALA A 374 -3.15 20.51 -6.30
N VAL A 375 -3.52 19.57 -7.17
CA VAL A 375 -4.29 18.38 -6.75
C VAL A 375 -3.45 17.44 -5.89
N ILE A 376 -2.16 17.26 -6.15
CA ILE A 376 -1.24 16.48 -5.29
C ILE A 376 -1.16 17.11 -3.90
N VAL A 377 -1.01 18.43 -3.84
CA VAL A 377 -1.01 19.16 -2.57
C VAL A 377 -2.33 18.94 -1.85
N GLY A 378 -3.48 19.22 -2.48
CA GLY A 378 -4.80 19.02 -1.87
C GLY A 378 -5.08 17.59 -1.41
N GLY A 379 -4.79 16.61 -2.26
CA GLY A 379 -4.96 15.19 -1.96
C GLY A 379 -4.12 14.74 -0.76
N SER A 380 -2.90 15.27 -0.62
CA SER A 380 -2.03 14.97 0.54
C SER A 380 -2.58 15.50 1.88
N TYR A 381 -3.49 16.48 1.83
CA TYR A 381 -4.16 17.03 3.03
C TYR A 381 -5.46 16.32 3.37
N LEU A 382 -6.01 15.48 2.48
CA LEU A 382 -7.28 14.79 2.70
C LEU A 382 -7.33 14.00 4.01
N PRO A 383 -6.25 13.29 4.43
CA PRO A 383 -6.23 12.57 5.71
C PRO A 383 -6.29 13.48 6.95
N SER A 384 -6.09 14.79 6.81
CA SER A 384 -6.25 15.77 7.89
C SER A 384 -7.69 15.89 8.38
N LEU A 385 -8.68 15.48 7.58
CA LEU A 385 -10.08 15.39 8.00
C LEU A 385 -10.27 14.45 9.19
N ALA A 386 -9.43 13.43 9.31
CA ALA A 386 -9.44 12.51 10.45
C ALA A 386 -9.13 13.22 11.79
N MET A 387 -8.45 14.37 11.77
CA MET A 387 -7.99 15.03 13.00
C MET A 387 -9.10 15.77 13.74
N PHE A 388 -10.24 16.03 13.09
CA PHE A 388 -11.33 16.82 13.68
C PHE A 388 -12.25 16.02 14.60
N SER A 389 -12.18 14.68 14.58
CA SER A 389 -12.97 13.84 15.48
C SER A 389 -12.12 12.72 16.07
N PRO A 390 -12.19 12.46 17.39
CA PRO A 390 -11.51 11.33 18.02
C PRO A 390 -11.92 9.96 17.44
N LEU A 391 -13.14 9.87 16.89
CA LEU A 391 -13.66 8.65 16.28
C LEU A 391 -12.97 8.37 14.93
N THR A 392 -12.67 9.42 14.16
CA THR A 392 -12.06 9.31 12.84
C THR A 392 -10.53 9.39 12.88
N ASN A 393 -9.94 9.89 13.96
CA ASN A 393 -8.49 10.01 14.15
C ASN A 393 -7.80 8.66 14.39
N ARG A 394 -7.96 7.71 13.46
CA ARG A 394 -7.51 6.32 13.56
C ARG A 394 -6.72 5.92 12.31
N PRO A 395 -5.70 5.05 12.43
CA PRO A 395 -4.86 4.66 11.29
C PRO A 395 -5.64 4.12 10.09
N GLY A 396 -6.70 3.33 10.33
CA GLY A 396 -7.56 2.81 9.27
C GLY A 396 -8.24 3.91 8.46
N PHE A 397 -8.89 4.87 9.12
CA PHE A 397 -9.58 5.95 8.45
C PHE A 397 -8.62 6.94 7.76
N ILE A 398 -7.45 7.18 8.36
CA ILE A 398 -6.39 7.97 7.74
C ILE A 398 -5.87 7.27 6.47
N LEU A 399 -5.68 5.94 6.49
CA LEU A 399 -5.30 5.21 5.28
C LEU A 399 -6.41 5.29 4.23
N LEU A 400 -7.69 5.12 4.61
CA LEU A 400 -8.83 5.26 3.70
C LEU A 400 -8.82 6.61 3.00
N LEU A 401 -8.72 7.71 3.75
CA LEU A 401 -8.63 9.05 3.17
C LEU A 401 -7.36 9.23 2.32
N SER A 402 -6.25 8.61 2.71
CA SER A 402 -5.01 8.64 1.92
C SER A 402 -5.19 7.90 0.58
N MET A 403 -5.88 6.76 0.58
CA MET A 403 -6.21 6.00 -0.63
C MET A 403 -7.21 6.76 -1.50
N LEU A 404 -8.25 7.37 -0.92
CA LEU A 404 -9.18 8.21 -1.68
C LEU A 404 -8.48 9.40 -2.35
N GLY A 405 -7.56 10.06 -1.65
CA GLY A 405 -6.80 11.18 -2.21
C GLY A 405 -5.82 10.74 -3.30
N SER A 406 -5.08 9.65 -3.07
CA SER A 406 -4.01 9.20 -3.97
C SER A 406 -4.48 8.27 -5.09
N LEU A 407 -5.21 7.18 -4.78
CA LEU A 407 -5.67 6.20 -5.77
C LEU A 407 -6.88 6.70 -6.55
N ALA A 408 -7.91 7.23 -5.88
CA ALA A 408 -9.11 7.67 -6.60
C ALA A 408 -8.92 9.09 -7.16
N GLY A 409 -8.53 10.06 -6.34
CA GLY A 409 -8.43 11.46 -6.74
C GLY A 409 -7.36 11.72 -7.81
N LEU A 410 -6.10 11.38 -7.52
CA LEU A 410 -4.99 11.71 -8.42
C LEU A 410 -4.96 10.88 -9.69
N GLN A 411 -5.24 9.57 -9.62
CA GLN A 411 -5.23 8.72 -10.81
C GLN A 411 -6.33 9.11 -11.79
N ILE A 412 -7.57 9.31 -11.30
CA ILE A 412 -8.69 9.76 -12.14
C ILE A 412 -8.40 11.14 -12.73
N TYR A 413 -7.84 12.05 -11.94
CA TYR A 413 -7.54 13.39 -12.42
C TYR A 413 -6.46 13.41 -13.50
N ALA A 414 -5.38 12.65 -13.31
CA ALA A 414 -4.34 12.50 -14.31
C ALA A 414 -4.86 11.84 -15.59
N ASP A 415 -5.72 10.81 -15.47
CA ASP A 415 -6.38 10.19 -16.63
C ASP A 415 -7.21 11.19 -17.44
N ILE A 416 -8.01 12.02 -16.76
CA ILE A 416 -8.77 13.10 -17.42
C ILE A 416 -7.83 14.08 -18.12
N LEU A 417 -6.72 14.45 -17.48
CA LEU A 417 -5.78 15.43 -18.03
C LEU A 417 -4.93 14.91 -19.19
N PHE A 418 -4.61 13.61 -19.27
CA PHE A 418 -3.71 13.09 -20.29
C PHE A 418 -4.37 12.16 -21.31
N ASN A 419 -5.39 11.37 -20.93
CA ASN A 419 -5.96 10.33 -21.80
C ASN A 419 -7.32 10.69 -22.42
N LYS A 420 -8.06 11.68 -21.88
CA LYS A 420 -9.41 12.04 -22.37
C LYS A 420 -9.44 13.40 -23.07
N PRO A 421 -9.49 13.43 -24.41
CA PRO A 421 -9.82 14.64 -25.17
C PRO A 421 -11.32 14.71 -25.55
N PRO A 422 -12.00 15.87 -25.42
CA PRO A 422 -11.56 17.11 -24.77
C PRO A 422 -11.59 17.01 -23.24
N VAL A 423 -10.74 17.81 -22.56
CA VAL A 423 -10.78 17.92 -21.09
C VAL A 423 -12.09 18.62 -20.68
N PRO A 424 -12.92 18.02 -19.80
CA PRO A 424 -14.13 18.67 -19.31
C PRO A 424 -13.80 20.00 -18.63
N PRO A 425 -14.54 21.11 -18.91
CA PRO A 425 -14.26 22.41 -18.30
C PRO A 425 -14.21 22.39 -16.77
N LEU A 426 -15.07 21.58 -16.15
CA LEU A 426 -15.13 21.40 -14.69
C LEU A 426 -13.82 20.83 -14.10
N ALA A 427 -13.06 20.05 -14.89
CA ALA A 427 -11.79 19.48 -14.42
C ALA A 427 -10.74 20.57 -14.10
N TRP A 428 -10.85 21.75 -14.72
CA TRP A 428 -9.97 22.88 -14.42
C TRP A 428 -10.34 23.62 -13.12
N ALA A 429 -11.53 23.40 -12.56
CA ALA A 429 -11.90 23.92 -11.25
C ALA A 429 -11.31 23.10 -10.08
N VAL A 430 -11.04 21.81 -10.31
CA VAL A 430 -10.53 20.87 -9.28
C VAL A 430 -9.21 21.34 -8.64
N PRO A 431 -8.19 21.83 -9.37
CA PRO A 431 -6.97 22.39 -8.79
C PRO A 431 -7.21 23.53 -7.81
N VAL A 432 -8.15 24.43 -8.14
CA VAL A 432 -8.49 25.59 -7.31
C VAL A 432 -9.13 25.12 -6.00
N LEU A 433 -10.07 24.18 -6.09
CA LEU A 433 -10.70 23.56 -4.92
C LEU A 433 -9.69 22.79 -4.06
N ALA A 434 -8.78 22.04 -4.68
CA ALA A 434 -7.74 21.28 -3.99
C ALA A 434 -6.76 22.20 -3.24
N ALA A 435 -6.34 23.31 -3.86
CA ALA A 435 -5.49 24.30 -3.23
C ALA A 435 -6.22 25.02 -2.08
N ALA A 436 -7.48 25.43 -2.28
CA ALA A 436 -8.30 26.04 -1.24
C ALA A 436 -8.48 25.10 -0.04
N PHE A 437 -8.76 23.82 -0.31
CA PHE A 437 -8.86 22.77 0.70
C PHE A 437 -7.56 22.58 1.48
N ALA A 438 -6.41 22.50 0.79
CA ALA A 438 -5.10 22.40 1.44
C ALA A 438 -4.83 23.60 2.35
N LEU A 439 -5.14 24.81 1.90
CA LEU A 439 -4.95 26.04 2.68
C LEU A 439 -5.85 26.06 3.93
N LEU A 440 -7.10 25.62 3.79
CA LEU A 440 -8.02 25.48 4.91
C LEU A 440 -7.51 24.45 5.92
N MET A 441 -7.11 23.26 5.47
CA MET A 441 -6.60 22.20 6.34
C MET A 441 -5.27 22.58 7.00
N ALA A 442 -4.35 23.24 6.29
CA ALA A 442 -3.10 23.73 6.86
C ALA A 442 -3.30 24.73 8.00
N ARG A 443 -4.44 25.44 8.02
CA ARG A 443 -4.81 26.38 9.11
C ARG A 443 -5.55 25.70 10.25
N LEU A 444 -6.49 24.80 9.95
CA LEU A 444 -7.41 24.22 10.94
C LEU A 444 -6.86 22.95 11.59
N ALA A 445 -6.25 22.06 10.80
CA ALA A 445 -5.84 20.75 11.25
C ALA A 445 -4.71 20.74 12.32
N PRO A 446 -3.73 21.68 12.34
CA PRO A 446 -2.76 21.74 13.43
C PRO A 446 -3.41 21.94 14.79
N ARG A 447 -4.43 22.80 14.87
CA ARG A 447 -5.16 23.07 16.12
C ARG A 447 -5.96 21.86 16.58
N ALA A 448 -6.60 21.17 15.64
CA ALA A 448 -7.32 19.94 15.93
C ALA A 448 -6.37 18.84 16.43
N LEU A 449 -5.22 18.67 15.76
CA LEU A 449 -4.19 17.70 16.14
C LEU A 449 -3.60 17.97 17.53
N ALA A 450 -3.38 19.25 17.88
CA ALA A 450 -2.85 19.64 19.17
C ALA A 450 -3.79 19.31 20.35
N ARG A 451 -5.11 19.30 20.08
CA ARG A 451 -6.16 18.94 21.06
C ARG A 451 -6.43 17.44 21.14
N ALA A 452 -6.01 16.68 20.13
CA ALA A 452 -6.23 15.25 20.09
C ALA A 452 -5.27 14.52 21.04
N ASP A 453 -5.77 13.45 21.65
CA ASP A 453 -4.91 12.54 22.41
C ASP A 453 -3.99 11.79 21.46
N TRP A 454 -2.68 11.93 21.69
CA TRP A 454 -1.68 11.16 20.97
C TRP A 454 -1.51 9.83 21.71
N PRO A 455 -1.45 8.69 21.01
CA PRO A 455 -1.22 7.41 21.66
C PRO A 455 0.11 7.48 22.42
N ILE A 456 0.05 7.26 23.74
CA ILE A 456 1.23 7.15 24.62
C ILE A 456 1.82 5.74 24.53
N GLU A 457 1.08 4.77 23.99
CA GLU A 457 1.50 3.38 24.00
C GLU A 457 2.53 3.10 22.89
N PRO A 458 3.78 2.72 23.24
CA PRO A 458 4.57 1.92 22.31
C PRO A 458 3.76 0.64 22.02
N PRO A 459 3.70 0.17 20.75
CA PRO A 459 3.23 -1.19 20.52
C PRO A 459 4.10 -2.12 21.37
N ALA A 460 3.47 -3.12 22.01
CA ALA A 460 4.19 -4.13 22.75
C ALA A 460 5.35 -4.65 21.87
N LEU A 461 6.58 -4.44 22.36
CA LEU A 461 7.83 -4.62 21.61
C LEU A 461 8.04 -6.05 21.14
#